data_AF-A0AA36BRS3-F1
#
_entry.id   AF-A0AA36BRS3-F1
#
_cell.length_a   1.000
_cell.length_b   1.000
_cell.length_c   1.000
_cell.angle_alpha   90.00
_cell.angle_beta   90.00
_cell.angle_gamma   90.00
#
_symmetry.space_group_name_H-M   'P 1'
#
loop_
_entity.id
_entity.type
_entity.pdbx_description
1 polymer ?
#
loop_
_entity_poly.entity_id
_entity_poly.type
_entity_poly.pdbx_seq_one_letter_code
_entity_poly.pdbx_strand_id
1 'polypeptide(L)'
;MADPETTEAGDKVPAKCVFCDICSGRSDKEKVLYEDTDVVVFPDIRPVSSHHYLVTPKQHIRDAKHLTSENIGLVEKMVNVGKQVLEEKGGNVDDISQFGSLPD
;
A
#
# COMPACT_ATOMS: atom_id res chain seq x y z
N MET A 1 35.68 -2.49 -1.24
CA MET A 1 35.09 -1.23 -0.77
C MET A 1 33.74 -1.60 -0.20
N ALA A 2 33.60 -1.53 1.13
CA ALA A 2 32.38 -1.98 1.82
C ALA A 2 31.31 -0.88 1.70
N ASP A 3 30.08 -1.28 1.35
CA ASP A 3 28.90 -0.43 1.42
C ASP A 3 28.65 0.00 2.87
N PRO A 4 28.50 1.31 3.17
CA PRO A 4 28.41 1.80 4.54
C PRO A 4 27.00 1.67 5.19
N GLU A 5 26.10 0.84 4.66
CA GLU A 5 24.74 0.67 5.22
C GLU A 5 24.42 -0.73 5.78
N THR A 6 25.43 -1.54 6.13
CA THR A 6 25.20 -2.70 6.99
C THR A 6 25.33 -2.32 8.46
N THR A 7 24.31 -1.65 8.99
CA THR A 7 24.08 -1.57 10.44
C THR A 7 22.62 -1.85 10.73
N GLU A 8 22.35 -3.02 11.30
CA GLU A 8 21.23 -3.38 12.19
C GLU A 8 20.16 -2.29 12.39
N ALA A 9 19.13 -2.25 11.55
CA ALA A 9 17.99 -1.35 11.72
C ALA A 9 16.70 -2.15 11.58
N GLY A 10 16.20 -2.66 12.70
CA GLY A 10 14.81 -3.13 12.78
C GLY A 10 13.84 -2.01 12.39
N ASP A 11 12.64 -2.41 11.95
CA ASP A 11 11.46 -1.63 11.52
C ASP A 11 11.21 -0.33 12.32
N LYS A 12 12.09 0.67 12.18
CA LYS A 12 11.87 2.00 12.73
C LYS A 12 11.21 2.82 11.63
N VAL A 13 10.02 3.32 11.94
CA VAL A 13 9.35 4.34 11.12
C VAL A 13 10.36 5.48 10.89
N PRO A 14 10.80 5.75 9.65
CA PRO A 14 11.74 6.82 9.39
C PRO A 14 11.07 8.16 9.72
N ALA A 15 11.87 9.17 10.07
CA ALA A 15 11.38 10.48 10.53
C ALA A 15 10.39 11.18 9.57
N LYS A 16 10.31 10.72 8.30
CA LYS A 16 9.37 11.20 7.28
C LYS A 16 8.92 10.03 6.38
N CYS A 17 7.84 9.34 6.74
CA CYS A 17 7.16 8.40 5.85
C CYS A 17 5.74 8.90 5.61
N VAL A 18 5.46 9.33 4.37
CA VAL A 18 4.13 9.86 3.99
C VAL A 18 3.02 8.83 4.19
N PHE A 19 3.31 7.55 3.96
CA PHE A 19 2.35 6.47 4.18
C PHE A 19 2.04 6.25 5.66
N CYS A 20 3.04 6.37 6.55
CA CYS A 20 2.79 6.31 7.98
C CYS A 20 1.99 7.52 8.49
N ASP A 21 2.18 8.70 7.89
CA ASP A 21 1.36 9.87 8.22
C ASP A 21 -0.11 9.67 7.81
N ILE A 22 -0.36 9.07 6.64
CA ILE A 22 -1.71 8.68 6.21
C ILE A 22 -2.31 7.63 7.16
N CYS A 23 -1.57 6.54 7.45
CA CYS A 23 -2.04 5.46 8.32
C CYS A 23 -2.28 5.88 9.78
N SER A 24 -1.67 6.99 10.23
CA SER A 24 -1.87 7.54 11.57
C SER A 24 -2.89 8.69 11.61
N GLY A 25 -3.54 9.00 10.49
CA GLY A 25 -4.51 10.09 10.39
C GLY A 25 -3.88 11.49 10.54
N ARG A 26 -2.55 11.62 10.36
CA ARG A 26 -1.86 12.92 10.37
C ARG A 26 -1.95 13.66 9.03
N SER A 27 -2.38 12.97 7.97
CA SER A 27 -2.63 13.58 6.67
C SER A 27 -4.14 13.74 6.44
N ASP A 28 -4.59 14.99 6.27
CA ASP A 28 -6.00 15.31 5.98
C ASP A 28 -6.31 15.30 4.47
N LYS A 29 -5.36 14.91 3.63
CA LYS A 29 -5.43 15.09 2.17
C LYS A 29 -6.04 13.89 1.45
N GLU A 30 -5.92 12.70 2.01
CA GLU A 30 -6.29 11.46 1.35
C GLU A 30 -7.65 10.98 1.86
N LYS A 31 -8.59 10.78 0.93
CA LYS A 31 -9.87 10.16 1.25
C LYS A 31 -9.66 8.67 1.55
N VAL A 32 -9.74 8.29 2.82
CA VAL A 32 -9.75 6.89 3.24
C VAL A 32 -10.99 6.20 2.66
N LEU A 33 -10.78 5.12 1.91
CA LEU A 33 -11.83 4.28 1.32
C LEU A 33 -12.18 3.10 2.24
N TYR A 34 -11.18 2.60 2.97
CA TYR A 34 -11.27 1.50 3.91
C TYR A 34 -10.16 1.65 4.95
N GLU A 35 -10.44 1.29 6.20
CA GLU A 35 -9.45 1.23 7.27
C GLU A 35 -9.85 0.17 8.29
N ASP A 36 -8.86 -0.62 8.74
CA ASP A 36 -9.01 -1.50 9.89
C ASP A 36 -7.76 -1.46 10.80
N THR A 37 -7.58 -2.47 11.64
CA THR A 37 -6.44 -2.56 12.57
C THR A 37 -5.09 -2.69 11.89
N ASP A 38 -5.04 -3.24 10.68
CA ASP A 38 -3.79 -3.65 10.02
C ASP A 38 -3.51 -2.86 8.73
N VAL A 39 -4.54 -2.39 8.03
CA VAL A 39 -4.39 -1.75 6.71
C VAL A 39 -5.26 -0.50 6.54
N VAL A 40 -4.84 0.38 5.62
CA VAL A 40 -5.58 1.54 5.14
C VAL A 40 -5.59 1.52 3.61
N VAL A 41 -6.73 1.84 3.00
CA VAL A 41 -6.89 1.96 1.54
C VAL A 41 -7.28 3.38 1.17
N PHE A 42 -6.57 3.96 0.21
CA PHE A 42 -6.82 5.32 -0.29
C PHE A 42 -6.46 5.43 -1.78
N PRO A 43 -7.01 6.41 -2.51
CA PRO A 43 -6.64 6.65 -3.90
C PRO A 43 -5.18 7.07 -4.07
N ASP A 44 -4.54 6.62 -5.15
CA ASP A 44 -3.26 7.20 -5.55
C ASP A 44 -3.45 8.68 -5.91
N ILE A 45 -2.45 9.51 -5.60
CA ILE A 45 -2.46 10.96 -5.91
C ILE A 45 -2.36 11.24 -7.42
N ARG A 46 -1.87 10.29 -8.21
CA ARG A 46 -1.76 10.32 -9.68
C ARG A 46 -2.33 9.02 -10.26
N PRO A 47 -3.66 8.85 -10.23
CA PRO A 47 -4.29 7.63 -10.74
C PRO A 47 -4.09 7.51 -12.26
N VAL A 48 -3.74 6.30 -12.72
CA VAL A 48 -3.58 5.96 -14.16
C VAL A 48 -4.72 5.11 -14.73
N SER A 49 -5.76 4.87 -13.93
CA SER A 49 -6.96 4.12 -14.29
C SER A 49 -8.16 4.68 -13.51
N SER A 50 -9.38 4.30 -13.91
CA SER A 50 -10.63 4.69 -13.23
C SER A 50 -10.63 4.28 -11.76
N HIS A 51 -10.02 3.14 -11.45
CA HIS A 51 -9.84 2.62 -10.11
C HIS A 51 -8.35 2.38 -9.86
N HIS A 52 -7.70 3.25 -9.10
CA HIS A 52 -6.29 3.13 -8.72
C HIS A 52 -6.13 3.46 -7.23
N TYR A 53 -6.01 2.41 -6.43
CA TYR A 53 -5.98 2.52 -4.97
C TYR A 53 -4.72 1.85 -4.41
N LEU A 54 -4.20 2.40 -3.33
CA LEU A 54 -3.09 1.83 -2.58
C LEU A 54 -3.62 1.15 -1.32
N VAL A 55 -3.33 -0.13 -1.16
CA VAL A 55 -3.52 -0.85 0.11
C VAL A 55 -2.20 -0.78 0.86
N THR A 56 -2.20 -0.10 2.00
CA THR A 56 -0.98 0.19 2.77
C THR A 56 -1.09 -0.42 4.17
N PRO A 57 -0.08 -1.18 4.64
CA PRO A 57 -0.06 -1.69 5.99
C PRO A 57 0.19 -0.56 7.00
N LYS A 58 -0.48 -0.63 8.15
CA LYS A 58 -0.23 0.27 9.29
C LYS A 58 1.13 -0.03 9.94
N GLN A 59 1.59 -1.28 9.91
CA GLN A 59 2.97 -1.63 10.23
C GLN A 59 3.90 -1.08 9.13
N HIS A 60 4.91 -0.32 9.54
CA HIS A 60 5.94 0.15 8.60
C HIS A 60 6.86 -1.01 8.20
N ILE A 61 6.88 -1.33 6.92
CA ILE A 61 7.82 -2.27 6.30
C ILE A 61 8.51 -1.48 5.18
N ARG A 62 9.84 -1.35 5.24
CA ARG A 62 10.59 -0.44 4.36
C ARG A 62 10.32 -0.69 2.88
N ASP A 63 10.39 -1.96 2.47
CA ASP A 63 10.12 -2.42 1.11
C ASP A 63 9.92 -3.94 1.11
N ALA A 64 9.59 -4.51 -0.05
CA ALA A 64 9.32 -5.93 -0.20
C ALA A 64 10.50 -6.86 0.18
N LYS A 65 11.74 -6.35 0.22
CA LYS A 65 12.92 -7.15 0.63
C LYS A 65 12.96 -7.38 2.14
N HIS A 66 12.19 -6.61 2.91
CA HIS A 66 12.10 -6.71 4.36
C HIS A 66 10.89 -7.55 4.82
N LEU A 67 10.14 -8.12 3.87
CA LEU A 67 9.08 -9.07 4.20
C LEU A 67 9.68 -10.39 4.70
N THR A 68 9.08 -10.92 5.75
CA THR A 68 9.43 -12.22 6.34
C THR A 68 8.23 -13.16 6.30
N SER A 69 8.41 -14.42 6.71
CA SER A 69 7.32 -15.37 6.85
C SER A 69 6.23 -14.92 7.82
N GLU A 70 6.55 -14.04 8.77
CA GLU A 70 5.56 -13.48 9.71
C GLU A 70 4.57 -12.54 9.02
N ASN A 71 4.94 -11.96 7.88
CA ASN A 71 4.12 -11.02 7.13
C ASN A 71 3.18 -11.68 6.11
N ILE A 72 3.21 -13.01 5.96
CA ILE A 72 2.38 -13.73 4.97
C ILE A 72 0.89 -13.38 5.15
N GLY A 73 0.37 -13.50 6.37
CA GLY A 73 -1.03 -13.21 6.65
C GLY A 73 -1.42 -11.75 6.40
N LEU A 74 -0.50 -10.81 6.64
CA LEU A 74 -0.71 -9.39 6.34
C LEU A 74 -0.85 -9.17 4.82
N VAL A 75 0.05 -9.75 4.02
CA VAL A 75 0.01 -9.62 2.56
C VAL A 75 -1.23 -10.26 1.97
N GLU A 76 -1.61 -11.46 2.44
CA GLU A 76 -2.86 -12.12 2.03
C GLU A 76 -4.08 -11.24 2.34
N LYS A 77 -4.12 -10.66 3.54
CA LYS A 77 -5.16 -9.71 3.93
C LYS A 77 -5.19 -8.48 3.03
N MET A 78 -4.04 -7.88 2.71
CA MET A 78 -3.94 -6.73 1.81
C MET A 78 -4.51 -7.04 0.43
N VAL A 79 -4.24 -8.23 -0.12
CA VAL A 79 -4.82 -8.68 -1.40
C VAL A 79 -6.33 -8.78 -1.31
N ASN A 80 -6.86 -9.42 -0.26
CA ASN A 80 -8.31 -9.60 -0.08
C ASN A 80 -9.04 -8.26 0.08
N VAL A 81 -8.49 -7.36 0.90
CA VAL A 81 -9.04 -6.00 1.09
C VAL A 81 -9.00 -5.22 -0.21
N GLY A 82 -7.91 -5.30 -0.98
CA GLY A 82 -7.80 -4.64 -2.28
C GLY A 82 -8.89 -5.08 -3.25
N LYS A 83 -9.14 -6.38 -3.36
CA LYS A 83 -10.23 -6.94 -4.19
C LYS A 83 -11.59 -6.46 -3.72
N GLN A 84 -11.86 -6.57 -2.42
CA GLN A 84 -13.13 -6.14 -1.82
C GLN A 84 -13.40 -4.66 -2.14
N VAL A 85 -12.45 -3.76 -1.85
CA VAL A 85 -12.63 -2.32 -2.06
C VAL A 85 -12.81 -2.01 -3.55
N LEU A 86 -12.07 -2.69 -4.44
CA LEU A 86 -12.22 -2.50 -5.87
C LEU A 86 -13.63 -2.86 -6.35
N GLU A 87 -14.15 -4.03 -5.96
CA GLU A 87 -15.50 -4.50 -6.30
C GLU A 87 -16.59 -3.59 -5.72
N GLU A 88 -16.45 -3.14 -4.48
CA GLU A 88 -17.37 -2.18 -3.85
C GLU A 88 -17.44 -0.84 -4.57
N LYS A 89 -16.37 -0.45 -5.30
CA LYS A 89 -16.33 0.74 -6.16
C LYS A 89 -16.72 0.45 -7.61
N GLY A 90 -17.16 -0.77 -7.91
CA GLY A 90 -17.59 -1.20 -9.24
C GLY A 90 -16.46 -1.52 -10.21
N GLY A 91 -15.24 -1.73 -9.71
CA GLY A 91 -14.14 -2.28 -10.50
C GLY A 91 -14.27 -3.80 -10.64
N ASN A 92 -13.54 -4.38 -11.60
CA ASN A 92 -13.51 -5.82 -11.83
C ASN A 92 -12.05 -6.31 -11.77
N VAL A 93 -11.77 -7.23 -10.85
CA VAL A 93 -10.42 -7.79 -10.61
C VAL A 93 -9.88 -8.63 -11.78
N ASP A 94 -10.77 -9.12 -12.65
CA ASP A 94 -10.42 -9.91 -13.84
C ASP A 94 -10.36 -9.06 -15.11
N ASP A 95 -10.74 -7.78 -15.04
CA ASP A 95 -10.77 -6.87 -16.18
C ASP A 95 -9.45 -6.11 -16.35
N ILE A 96 -8.52 -6.73 -17.07
CA ILE A 96 -7.22 -6.13 -17.41
C ILE A 96 -7.32 -5.06 -18.52
N SER A 97 -8.50 -4.84 -19.12
CA SER A 97 -8.66 -3.80 -20.17
C SER A 97 -8.61 -2.37 -19.62
N GLN A 98 -8.71 -2.24 -18.29
CA GLN A 98 -8.68 -0.97 -17.57
C GLN A 98 -7.27 -0.43 -17.31
N PHE A 99 -6.24 -1.25 -17.55
CA PHE A 99 -4.87 -0.76 -17.69
C PHE A 99 -4.79 -0.11 -19.06
N GLY A 100 -4.98 1.22 -19.11
CA GLY A 100 -4.91 1.99 -20.34
C GLY A 100 -3.72 1.53 -21.18
N SER A 101 -3.96 1.26 -22.47
CA SER A 101 -2.94 0.84 -23.43
C SER A 101 -1.65 1.62 -23.15
N LEU A 102 -0.63 0.90 -22.68
CA LEU A 102 0.70 1.47 -22.51
C LEU A 102 1.05 2.14 -23.86
N PRO A 103 1.41 3.44 -23.89
CA PRO A 103 1.91 4.01 -25.12
C PRO A 103 3.11 3.20 -25.59
N ASP A 104 3.13 2.89 -26.90
CA ASP A 104 4.19 2.12 -27.59
C ASP A 104 5.61 2.59 -27.25
#